data_AF-A0A2J4G6Q5-F1
#
_entry.id   AF-A0A2J4G6Q5-F1
#
_cell.length_a   1.000
_cell.length_b   1.000
_cell.length_c   1.000
_cell.angle_alpha   90.00
_cell.angle_beta   90.00
_cell.angle_gamma   90.00
#
_symmetry.space_group_name_H-M   'P 1'
#
loop_
_entity.id
_entity.type
_entity.pdbx_description
1 polymer ?
#
loop_
_entity_poly.entity_id
_entity_poly.type
_entity_poly.pdbx_seq_one_letter_code
_entity_poly.pdbx_strand_id
1 'polypeptide(L)'
;MIERSGWKPDVVVSIARGGYVPARLLCDFLDVNDLVSVQVLHWGRAAEITAVAHVKYGFEADLKGKRVLLVDDICDTGDSIIVAREHIERKYSPAELRVAVMQWISSVAKIKPDYYVDEVKEWVWYQYPWTRAEDTTNFFEKIISESTKSGKTEWTYNELVEAFKDWYGIDVGERYYRLALERLARSGRLVVEADRIKVIR
;
A
#
# COMPACT_ATOMS: atom_id res chain seq x y z
N MET A 1 17.41 -8.15 -11.57
CA MET A 1 17.46 -7.05 -12.56
C MET A 1 18.45 -5.97 -12.13
N ILE A 2 18.40 -5.54 -10.87
CA ILE A 2 19.34 -4.57 -10.29
C ILE A 2 20.80 -5.02 -10.45
N GLU A 3 21.21 -6.17 -9.90
CA GLU A 3 22.58 -6.67 -10.02
C GLU A 3 23.05 -6.86 -11.46
N ARG A 4 22.18 -7.41 -12.32
CA ARG A 4 22.47 -7.62 -13.76
C ARG A 4 22.74 -6.31 -14.51
N SER A 5 22.25 -5.18 -14.01
CA SER A 5 22.53 -3.86 -14.59
C SER A 5 23.92 -3.31 -14.23
N GLY A 6 24.69 -4.01 -13.39
CA GLY A 6 25.99 -3.53 -12.90
C GLY A 6 25.88 -2.39 -11.88
N TRP A 7 24.67 -2.12 -11.38
CA TRP A 7 24.38 -1.04 -10.44
C TRP A 7 24.10 -1.62 -9.05
N LYS A 8 24.74 -1.05 -8.02
CA LYS A 8 24.54 -1.39 -6.60
C LYS A 8 24.24 -0.10 -5.82
N PRO A 9 23.15 -0.03 -5.05
CA PRO A 9 22.89 1.13 -4.20
C PRO A 9 23.80 1.14 -2.99
N ASP A 10 24.11 2.35 -2.51
CA ASP A 10 24.81 2.54 -1.23
C ASP A 10 23.80 2.63 -0.08
N VAL A 11 22.56 3.05 -0.36
CA VAL A 11 21.44 3.13 0.60
C VAL A 11 20.12 2.77 -0.08
N VAL A 12 19.24 2.11 0.67
CA VAL A 12 17.84 1.89 0.28
C VAL A 12 16.95 2.87 1.05
N VAL A 13 16.05 3.53 0.33
CA VAL A 13 15.01 4.38 0.91
C VAL A 13 13.65 3.71 0.64
N SER A 14 12.96 3.29 1.70
CA SER A 14 11.60 2.78 1.58
C SER A 14 10.59 3.92 1.53
N ILE A 15 9.60 3.84 0.64
CA ILE A 15 8.36 4.60 0.77
C ILE A 15 7.47 3.88 1.78
N ALA A 16 7.19 4.52 2.90
CA ALA A 16 6.36 3.95 3.94
C ALA A 16 4.87 4.13 3.61
N ARG A 17 4.01 3.13 3.83
CA ARG A 17 4.30 1.83 4.50
C ARG A 17 4.58 0.68 3.54
N GLY A 18 4.07 0.75 2.30
CA GLY A 18 4.07 -0.36 1.34
C GLY A 18 5.47 -0.90 1.03
N GLY A 19 6.41 0.02 0.79
CA GLY A 19 7.80 -0.30 0.50
C GLY A 19 8.60 -1.00 1.60
N TYR A 20 8.13 -1.04 2.85
CA TYR A 20 8.97 -1.53 3.97
C TYR A 20 9.44 -2.97 3.77
N VAL A 21 8.52 -3.85 3.39
CA VAL A 21 8.83 -5.28 3.19
C VAL A 21 9.74 -5.48 1.97
N PRO A 22 9.42 -4.99 0.77
CA PRO A 22 10.32 -5.15 -0.38
C PRO A 22 11.68 -4.47 -0.17
N ALA A 23 11.74 -3.30 0.49
CA ALA A 23 12.99 -2.61 0.79
C ALA A 23 13.90 -3.45 1.69
N ARG A 24 13.35 -4.03 2.78
CA ARG A 24 14.13 -4.90 3.65
C ARG A 24 14.62 -6.14 2.91
N LEU A 25 13.77 -6.78 2.09
CA LEU A 25 14.20 -7.94 1.30
C LEU A 25 15.33 -7.57 0.33
N LEU A 26 15.23 -6.44 -0.35
CA LEU A 26 16.26 -5.96 -1.26
C LEU A 26 17.59 -5.66 -0.55
N CYS A 27 17.56 -5.08 0.66
CA CYS A 27 18.77 -4.92 1.48
C CYS A 27 19.48 -6.25 1.75
N ASP A 28 18.72 -7.31 1.99
CA ASP A 28 19.25 -8.66 2.25
C ASP A 28 19.94 -9.22 1.00
N PHE A 29 19.22 -9.23 -0.13
CA PHE A 29 19.71 -9.82 -1.37
C PHE A 29 20.81 -9.00 -2.05
N LEU A 30 20.84 -7.68 -1.87
CA LEU A 30 21.84 -6.80 -2.48
C LEU A 30 23.05 -6.53 -1.57
N ASP A 31 23.04 -7.08 -0.34
CA ASP A 31 24.07 -6.83 0.68
C ASP A 31 24.25 -5.31 0.92
N VAL A 32 23.16 -4.66 1.36
CA VAL A 32 23.08 -3.23 1.68
C VAL A 32 22.54 -3.04 3.09
N ASN A 33 23.33 -2.42 3.96
CA ASN A 33 22.99 -2.25 5.38
C ASN A 33 22.21 -0.96 5.66
N ASP A 34 22.44 0.10 4.88
CA ASP A 34 21.80 1.39 5.08
C ASP A 34 20.36 1.33 4.54
N LEU A 35 19.38 1.39 5.45
CA LEU A 35 17.95 1.45 5.14
C LEU A 35 17.29 2.59 5.93
N VAL A 36 16.69 3.53 5.22
CA VAL A 36 15.87 4.62 5.78
C VAL A 36 14.49 4.64 5.13
N SER A 37 13.56 5.44 5.67
CA SER A 37 12.20 5.50 5.13
C SER A 37 11.64 6.91 5.10
N VAL A 38 10.87 7.20 4.05
CA VAL A 38 10.04 8.41 3.92
C VAL A 38 8.58 8.02 3.89
N GLN A 39 7.75 8.64 4.73
CA GLN A 39 6.31 8.42 4.68
C GLN A 39 5.64 9.44 3.76
N VAL A 40 4.99 8.92 2.72
CA VAL A 40 4.16 9.70 1.80
C VAL A 40 2.69 9.41 2.08
N LEU A 41 1.87 10.46 2.11
CA LEU A 41 0.42 10.36 2.24
C LEU A 41 -0.26 11.00 1.03
N HIS A 42 -1.39 10.41 0.65
CA HIS A 42 -2.37 11.03 -0.24
C HIS A 42 -3.40 11.77 0.62
N TRP A 43 -3.56 13.08 0.44
CA TRP A 43 -4.68 13.79 1.06
C TRP A 43 -6.00 13.36 0.42
N GLY A 44 -7.04 13.19 1.24
CA GLY A 44 -8.38 12.90 0.73
C GLY A 44 -9.38 12.56 1.83
N ARG A 45 -9.72 13.54 2.68
CA ARG A 45 -11.01 13.52 3.39
C ARG A 45 -11.52 14.95 3.57
N ALA A 46 -12.73 15.16 3.03
CA ALA A 46 -13.54 16.38 2.99
C ALA A 46 -13.11 17.46 1.96
N ALA A 47 -13.90 17.53 0.88
CA ALA A 47 -14.20 18.71 0.06
C ALA A 47 -13.29 19.17 -1.10
N GLU A 48 -12.08 18.65 -1.35
CA GLU A 48 -11.35 18.96 -2.59
C GLU A 48 -10.71 17.72 -3.23
N ILE A 49 -11.15 17.42 -4.46
CA ILE A 49 -10.85 16.22 -5.24
C ILE A 49 -9.51 16.40 -5.98
N THR A 50 -8.45 16.65 -5.24
CA THR A 50 -7.07 16.50 -5.73
C THR A 50 -6.26 15.79 -4.64
N ALA A 51 -6.11 14.48 -4.79
CA ALA A 51 -5.24 13.70 -3.92
C ALA A 51 -3.77 14.06 -4.24
N VAL A 52 -3.28 15.15 -3.65
CA VAL A 52 -1.88 15.53 -3.78
C VAL A 52 -1.09 14.71 -2.78
N ALA A 53 -0.20 13.87 -3.30
CA ALA A 53 0.77 13.15 -2.48
C ALA A 53 1.73 14.16 -1.83
N HIS A 54 2.09 13.93 -0.56
CA HIS A 54 3.06 14.77 0.16
C HIS A 54 3.85 13.95 1.18
N VAL A 55 5.04 14.41 1.52
CA VAL A 55 5.85 13.82 2.60
C VAL A 55 5.24 14.22 3.95
N LYS A 56 4.75 13.24 4.72
CA LYS A 56 4.27 13.44 6.09
C LYS A 56 5.43 13.41 7.09
N TYR A 57 6.26 12.38 7.00
CA TYR A 57 7.45 12.22 7.83
C TYR A 57 8.63 11.90 6.93
N GLY A 58 9.64 12.77 6.94
CA GLY A 58 10.92 12.53 6.29
C GLY A 58 11.90 11.81 7.22
N PHE A 59 13.17 11.83 6.84
CA PHE A 59 14.29 11.33 7.64
C PHE A 59 15.42 12.36 7.64
N GLU A 60 16.53 12.09 8.33
CA GLU A 60 17.77 12.84 8.19
C GLU A 60 18.90 11.85 7.94
N ALA A 61 19.62 12.03 6.83
CA ALA A 61 20.78 11.22 6.45
C ALA A 61 21.67 12.01 5.49
N ASP A 62 22.97 11.72 5.48
CA ASP A 62 23.86 12.22 4.44
C ASP A 62 23.81 11.28 3.23
N LEU A 63 23.12 11.72 2.18
CA LEU A 63 23.04 11.00 0.91
C LEU A 63 23.90 11.65 -0.19
N LYS A 64 24.64 12.72 0.12
CA LYS A 64 25.40 13.44 -0.91
C LYS A 64 26.44 12.53 -1.52
N GLY A 65 26.43 12.42 -2.85
CA GLY A 65 27.36 11.54 -3.56
C GLY A 65 27.05 10.04 -3.48
N LYS A 66 25.99 9.62 -2.77
CA LYS A 66 25.55 8.22 -2.69
C LYS A 66 24.59 7.85 -3.83
N ARG A 67 24.55 6.58 -4.20
CA ARG A 67 23.52 5.97 -5.05
C ARG A 67 22.38 5.48 -4.18
N VAL A 68 21.18 5.96 -4.47
CA VAL A 68 19.96 5.70 -3.70
C VAL A 68 19.04 4.78 -4.48
N LEU A 69 18.57 3.70 -3.84
CA LEU A 69 17.45 2.91 -4.35
C LEU A 69 16.17 3.27 -3.58
N LEU A 70 15.25 3.97 -4.24
CA LEU A 70 13.92 4.24 -3.72
C LEU A 70 13.01 3.05 -3.99
N VAL A 71 12.37 2.50 -2.96
CA VAL A 71 11.58 1.26 -3.05
C VAL A 71 10.15 1.48 -2.58
N ASP A 72 9.19 1.02 -3.37
CA ASP A 72 7.78 0.87 -2.99
C ASP A 72 7.26 -0.53 -3.36
N ASP A 73 6.08 -0.92 -2.91
CA ASP A 73 5.47 -2.20 -3.34
C ASP A 73 4.89 -2.11 -4.76
N ILE A 74 4.14 -1.04 -5.07
CA ILE A 74 3.51 -0.85 -6.38
C ILE A 74 3.64 0.57 -6.92
N CYS A 75 3.87 0.69 -8.23
CA CYS A 75 3.66 1.93 -8.97
C CYS A 75 2.28 1.88 -9.64
N ASP A 76 1.25 2.40 -8.97
CA ASP A 76 -0.09 2.64 -9.55
C ASP A 76 -0.06 3.93 -10.40
N THR A 77 -0.55 5.07 -9.89
CA THR A 77 -0.40 6.36 -10.60
C THR A 77 1.04 6.87 -10.59
N GLY A 78 1.85 6.40 -9.63
CA GLY A 78 3.23 6.80 -9.40
C GLY A 78 3.42 8.11 -8.62
N ASP A 79 2.35 8.75 -8.15
CA ASP A 79 2.42 10.04 -7.46
C ASP A 79 3.26 9.98 -6.16
N SER A 80 3.15 8.88 -5.39
CA SER A 80 3.99 8.68 -4.19
C SER A 80 5.48 8.69 -4.51
N ILE A 81 5.85 8.00 -5.60
CA ILE A 81 7.24 7.85 -6.04
C ILE A 81 7.79 9.20 -6.50
N ILE A 82 7.00 9.95 -7.29
CA ILE A 82 7.40 11.27 -7.78
C ILE A 82 7.70 12.20 -6.60
N VAL A 83 6.80 12.28 -5.63
CA VAL A 83 6.94 13.13 -4.45
C VAL A 83 8.13 12.71 -3.57
N ALA A 84 8.31 11.40 -3.34
CA ALA A 84 9.44 10.91 -2.57
C ALA A 84 10.77 11.19 -3.26
N ARG A 85 10.87 10.93 -4.57
CA ARG A 85 12.07 11.22 -5.37
C ARG A 85 12.41 12.69 -5.34
N GLU A 86 11.45 13.58 -5.63
CA GLU A 86 11.67 15.03 -5.63
C GLU A 86 12.12 15.54 -4.26
N HIS A 87 11.53 15.02 -3.18
CA HIS A 87 11.93 15.35 -1.81
C HIS A 87 13.39 14.96 -1.56
N ILE A 88 13.79 13.75 -1.93
CA ILE A 88 15.14 13.22 -1.70
C ILE A 88 16.18 13.98 -2.53
N GLU A 89 15.92 14.18 -3.82
CA GLU A 89 16.83 14.88 -4.73
C GLU A 89 17.09 16.31 -4.27
N ARG A 90 16.03 17.04 -3.91
CA ARG A 90 16.13 18.43 -3.44
C ARG A 90 16.83 18.56 -2.09
N LYS A 91 16.56 17.64 -1.16
CA LYS A 91 17.03 17.78 0.22
C LYS A 91 18.44 17.22 0.44
N TYR A 92 18.80 16.13 -0.23
CA TYR A 92 20.06 15.42 0.05
C TYR A 92 21.02 15.33 -1.14
N SER A 93 20.58 15.68 -2.36
CA SER A 93 21.42 15.71 -3.57
C SER A 93 22.29 14.45 -3.76
N PRO A 94 21.67 13.26 -3.89
CA PRO A 94 22.40 12.03 -4.17
C PRO A 94 23.13 12.07 -5.51
N ALA A 95 24.14 11.21 -5.69
CA ALA A 95 24.82 11.09 -6.99
C ALA A 95 23.89 10.51 -8.05
N GLU A 96 23.04 9.55 -7.66
CA GLU A 96 22.07 8.91 -8.52
C GLU A 96 20.92 8.37 -7.67
N LEU A 97 19.69 8.43 -8.17
CA LEU A 97 18.51 7.84 -7.55
C LEU A 97 17.79 6.98 -8.58
N ARG A 98 17.59 5.70 -8.26
CA ARG A 98 16.78 4.77 -9.05
C ARG A 98 15.59 4.27 -8.25
N VAL A 99 14.53 3.89 -8.94
CA VAL A 99 13.27 3.40 -8.35
C VAL A 99 13.10 1.91 -8.63
N ALA A 100 12.76 1.15 -7.59
CA ALA A 100 12.33 -0.23 -7.71
C ALA A 100 10.93 -0.43 -7.12
N VAL A 101 10.07 -1.16 -7.83
CA VAL A 101 8.77 -1.62 -7.33
C VAL A 101 8.58 -3.10 -7.62
N MET A 102 7.59 -3.75 -7.00
CA MET A 102 7.23 -5.11 -7.40
C MET A 102 6.36 -5.07 -8.66
N GLN A 103 5.27 -4.29 -8.65
CA GLN A 103 4.37 -4.15 -9.79
C GLN A 103 4.39 -2.72 -10.35
N TRP A 104 4.33 -2.59 -11.67
CA TRP A 104 4.15 -1.30 -12.36
C TRP A 104 2.89 -1.34 -13.23
N ILE A 105 1.87 -0.56 -12.87
CA ILE A 105 0.61 -0.47 -13.63
C ILE A 105 0.78 0.53 -14.77
N SER A 106 1.37 0.07 -15.88
CA SER A 106 1.83 0.93 -16.97
C SER A 106 0.71 1.67 -17.72
N SER A 107 -0.55 1.24 -17.57
CA SER A 107 -1.71 1.90 -18.18
C SER A 107 -2.15 3.19 -17.49
N VAL A 108 -1.74 3.42 -16.23
CA VAL A 108 -2.13 4.61 -15.44
C VAL A 108 -0.96 5.36 -14.82
N ALA A 109 0.21 4.72 -14.72
CA ALA A 109 1.41 5.31 -14.13
C ALA A 109 1.96 6.49 -14.93
N LYS A 110 2.23 7.60 -14.23
CA LYS A 110 2.85 8.82 -14.79
C LYS A 110 4.38 8.72 -14.91
N ILE A 111 4.96 7.71 -14.27
CA ILE A 111 6.38 7.45 -14.19
C ILE A 111 6.64 5.97 -14.43
N LYS A 112 7.72 5.68 -15.16
CA LYS A 112 8.26 4.33 -15.29
C LYS A 112 9.37 4.10 -14.25
N PRO A 113 9.25 3.11 -13.35
CA PRO A 113 10.32 2.70 -12.45
C PRO A 113 11.53 2.15 -13.22
N ASP A 114 12.74 2.33 -12.70
CA ASP A 114 13.97 1.76 -13.26
C ASP A 114 13.96 0.22 -13.18
N TYR A 115 13.34 -0.31 -12.13
CA TYR A 115 13.20 -1.75 -11.89
C TYR A 115 11.77 -2.10 -11.45
N TYR A 116 11.21 -3.15 -12.04
CA TYR A 116 9.93 -3.72 -11.65
C TYR A 116 9.94 -5.24 -11.93
N VAL A 117 9.15 -6.02 -11.20
CA VAL A 117 9.01 -7.47 -11.44
C VAL A 117 7.98 -7.71 -12.53
N ASP A 118 6.78 -7.14 -12.36
CA ASP A 118 5.66 -7.33 -13.29
C ASP A 118 5.19 -5.99 -13.87
N GLU A 119 5.08 -5.94 -15.20
CA GLU A 119 4.33 -4.88 -15.88
C GLU A 119 2.85 -5.28 -15.97
N VAL A 120 1.98 -4.46 -15.39
CA VAL A 120 0.55 -4.70 -15.28
C VAL A 120 -0.19 -3.75 -16.22
N LYS A 121 -0.88 -4.30 -17.23
CA LYS A 121 -1.60 -3.49 -18.23
C LYS A 121 -3.06 -3.25 -17.86
N GLU A 122 -3.66 -4.19 -17.14
CA GLU A 122 -5.04 -4.11 -16.68
C GLU A 122 -5.06 -3.90 -15.16
N TRP A 123 -5.80 -2.90 -14.69
CA TRP A 123 -5.82 -2.56 -13.28
C TRP A 123 -6.52 -3.66 -12.47
N VAL A 124 -5.82 -4.13 -11.44
CA VAL A 124 -6.35 -5.07 -10.44
C VAL A 124 -5.85 -4.65 -9.06
N TRP A 125 -6.63 -4.95 -8.02
CA TRP A 125 -6.19 -4.70 -6.65
C TRP A 125 -5.23 -5.80 -6.18
N TYR A 126 -3.99 -5.43 -5.86
CA TYR A 126 -3.01 -6.33 -5.25
C TYR A 126 -3.15 -6.33 -3.74
N GLN A 127 -3.63 -7.44 -3.17
CA GLN A 127 -3.63 -7.64 -1.73
C GLN A 127 -2.31 -8.28 -1.28
N TYR A 128 -1.39 -7.47 -0.77
CA TYR A 128 -0.12 -7.96 -0.23
C TYR A 128 -0.28 -8.64 1.14
N PRO A 129 0.64 -9.53 1.53
CA PRO A 129 0.62 -10.13 2.86
C PRO A 129 0.63 -9.11 4.00
N TRP A 130 1.33 -7.98 3.84
CA TRP A 130 1.41 -6.90 4.84
C TRP A 130 0.19 -5.97 4.84
N THR A 131 -0.67 -6.00 3.83
CA THR A 131 -1.91 -5.20 3.77
C THR A 131 -3.16 -6.02 4.06
N ARG A 132 -3.11 -7.36 3.97
CA ARG A 132 -4.27 -8.26 4.04
C ARG A 132 -5.27 -7.94 5.15
N ALA A 133 -4.82 -7.69 6.38
CA ALA A 133 -5.73 -7.36 7.48
C ALA A 133 -6.43 -6.00 7.31
N GLU A 134 -5.71 -5.00 6.79
CA GLU A 134 -6.27 -3.68 6.48
C GLU A 134 -7.26 -3.78 5.32
N ASP A 135 -6.87 -4.45 4.24
CA ASP A 135 -7.68 -4.65 3.04
C ASP A 135 -8.97 -5.41 3.35
N THR A 136 -8.91 -6.53 4.08
CA THR A 136 -10.11 -7.28 4.48
C THR A 136 -11.06 -6.42 5.30
N THR A 137 -10.53 -5.55 6.19
CA THR A 137 -11.36 -4.64 7.00
C THR A 137 -12.08 -3.63 6.10
N ASN A 138 -11.35 -3.00 5.18
CA ASN A 138 -11.89 -2.00 4.24
C ASN A 138 -12.90 -2.63 3.27
N PHE A 139 -12.66 -3.86 2.84
CA PHE A 139 -13.53 -4.61 1.95
C PHE A 139 -14.85 -5.00 2.64
N PHE A 140 -14.80 -5.46 3.89
CA PHE A 140 -16.01 -5.66 4.70
C PHE A 140 -16.78 -4.35 4.87
N GLU A 141 -16.10 -3.25 5.20
CA GLU A 141 -16.73 -1.93 5.33
C GLU A 141 -17.43 -1.52 4.02
N LYS A 142 -16.80 -1.76 2.87
CA LYS A 142 -17.36 -1.46 1.54
C LYS A 142 -18.62 -2.27 1.27
N ILE A 143 -18.59 -3.60 1.46
CA ILE A 143 -19.77 -4.47 1.28
C ILE A 143 -20.94 -4.02 2.15
N ILE A 144 -20.66 -3.76 3.43
CA ILE A 144 -21.65 -3.30 4.41
C ILE A 144 -22.23 -1.95 3.97
N SER A 145 -21.37 -1.00 3.59
CA SER A 145 -21.77 0.35 3.20
C SER A 145 -22.65 0.35 1.94
N GLU A 146 -22.28 -0.43 0.92
CA GLU A 146 -23.08 -0.54 -0.31
C GLU A 146 -24.43 -1.22 -0.04
N SER A 147 -24.44 -2.29 0.76
CA SER A 147 -25.69 -3.01 1.07
C SER A 147 -26.63 -2.21 1.97
N THR A 148 -26.07 -1.34 2.83
CA THR A 148 -26.85 -0.41 3.65
C THR A 148 -27.61 0.59 2.78
N LYS A 149 -27.05 1.02 1.64
CA LYS A 149 -27.76 1.87 0.67
C LYS A 149 -28.99 1.16 0.08
N SER A 150 -28.94 -0.16 -0.06
CA SER A 150 -30.08 -1.00 -0.45
C SER A 150 -30.99 -1.45 0.71
N GLY A 151 -30.73 -0.98 1.94
CA GLY A 151 -31.56 -1.22 3.13
C GLY A 151 -31.17 -2.42 4.00
N LYS A 152 -30.16 -3.22 3.62
CA LYS A 152 -29.68 -4.33 4.47
C LYS A 152 -28.81 -3.79 5.61
N THR A 153 -29.26 -3.97 6.85
CA THR A 153 -28.59 -3.46 8.06
C THR A 153 -28.21 -4.54 9.07
N GLU A 154 -28.58 -5.79 8.80
CA GLU A 154 -28.21 -6.96 9.59
C GLU A 154 -27.55 -8.00 8.69
N TRP A 155 -26.56 -8.69 9.26
CA TRP A 155 -25.81 -9.77 8.62
C TRP A 155 -25.56 -10.88 9.62
N THR A 156 -25.44 -12.11 9.14
CA THR A 156 -24.75 -13.20 9.85
C THR A 156 -23.26 -13.19 9.48
N TYR A 157 -22.44 -13.87 10.28
CA TYR A 157 -21.01 -14.04 9.96
C TYR A 157 -20.82 -14.68 8.58
N ASN A 158 -21.57 -15.77 8.33
CA ASN A 158 -21.46 -16.55 7.10
C ASN A 158 -21.91 -15.74 5.88
N GLU A 159 -23.01 -14.99 5.97
CA GLU A 159 -23.46 -14.15 4.85
C GLU A 159 -22.41 -13.11 4.45
N LEU A 160 -21.74 -12.49 5.41
CA LEU A 160 -20.73 -11.47 5.10
C LEU A 160 -19.47 -12.10 4.48
N VAL A 161 -19.07 -13.28 4.96
CA VAL A 161 -17.92 -14.03 4.39
C VAL A 161 -18.23 -14.50 2.97
N GLU A 162 -19.41 -15.05 2.71
CA GLU A 162 -19.80 -15.46 1.36
C GLU A 162 -19.93 -14.26 0.42
N ALA A 163 -20.53 -13.15 0.87
CA ALA A 163 -20.56 -11.92 0.08
C ALA A 163 -19.16 -11.40 -0.27
N PHE A 164 -18.19 -11.53 0.65
CA PHE A 164 -16.80 -11.18 0.37
C PHE A 164 -16.18 -12.07 -0.71
N LYS A 165 -16.37 -13.39 -0.63
CA LYS A 165 -15.86 -14.33 -1.63
C LYS A 165 -16.47 -14.05 -3.00
N ASP A 166 -17.77 -13.76 -3.04
CA ASP A 166 -18.47 -13.42 -4.28
C ASP A 166 -17.97 -12.11 -4.91
N TRP A 167 -17.75 -11.07 -4.10
CA TRP A 167 -17.32 -9.75 -4.58
C TRP A 167 -15.88 -9.72 -5.06
N TYR A 168 -14.99 -10.43 -4.37
CA TYR A 168 -13.55 -10.31 -4.57
C TYR A 168 -12.90 -11.57 -5.15
N GLY A 169 -13.63 -12.67 -5.25
CA GLY A 169 -13.15 -13.93 -5.83
C GLY A 169 -12.03 -14.61 -5.01
N ILE A 170 -11.86 -14.24 -3.73
CA ILE A 170 -10.79 -14.75 -2.88
C ILE A 170 -11.30 -15.16 -1.49
N ASP A 171 -10.61 -16.12 -0.88
CA ASP A 171 -10.74 -16.47 0.54
C ASP A 171 -9.45 -16.09 1.27
N VAL A 172 -9.56 -15.20 2.26
CA VAL A 172 -8.40 -14.75 3.06
C VAL A 172 -8.22 -15.54 4.35
N GLY A 173 -9.17 -16.40 4.69
CA GLY A 173 -9.16 -17.26 5.88
C GLY A 173 -9.75 -16.63 7.14
N GLU A 174 -10.30 -17.51 7.99
CA GLU A 174 -11.04 -17.19 9.23
C GLU A 174 -10.38 -16.11 10.10
N ARG A 175 -9.05 -16.19 10.27
CA ARG A 175 -8.31 -15.26 11.12
C ARG A 175 -8.46 -13.81 10.65
N TYR A 176 -8.44 -13.56 9.34
CA TYR A 176 -8.54 -12.20 8.80
C TYR A 176 -9.98 -11.69 8.84
N TYR A 177 -10.97 -12.56 8.60
CA TYR A 177 -12.38 -12.20 8.73
C TYR A 177 -12.76 -11.80 10.15
N ARG A 178 -12.32 -12.59 11.15
CA ARG A 178 -12.54 -12.27 12.56
C ARG A 178 -11.89 -10.94 12.95
N LEU A 179 -10.63 -10.74 12.55
CA LEU A 179 -9.91 -9.50 12.83
C LEU A 179 -10.58 -8.28 12.18
N ALA A 180 -11.08 -8.41 10.95
CA ALA A 180 -11.81 -7.34 10.27
C ALA A 180 -13.07 -6.95 11.03
N LEU A 181 -13.87 -7.92 11.47
CA LEU A 181 -15.07 -7.67 12.27
C LEU A 181 -14.75 -7.01 13.61
N GLU A 182 -13.72 -7.49 14.32
CA GLU A 182 -13.29 -6.87 15.58
C GLU A 182 -12.88 -5.40 15.38
N ARG A 183 -12.18 -5.07 14.29
CA ARG A 183 -11.78 -3.70 13.97
C ARG A 183 -12.98 -2.80 13.67
N LEU A 184 -13.96 -3.30 12.91
CA LEU A 184 -15.18 -2.57 12.59
C LEU A 184 -16.08 -2.39 13.82
N ALA A 185 -16.12 -3.37 14.72
CA ALA A 185 -16.81 -3.23 16.00
C ALA A 185 -16.15 -2.17 16.88
N ARG A 186 -14.81 -2.21 17.01
CA ARG A 186 -14.05 -1.22 17.80
C ARG A 186 -14.14 0.20 17.24
N SER A 187 -14.30 0.36 15.93
CA SER A 187 -14.48 1.67 15.30
C SER A 187 -15.92 2.19 15.38
N GLY A 188 -16.84 1.43 16.00
CA GLY A 188 -18.23 1.81 16.17
C GLY A 188 -19.04 1.78 14.88
N ARG A 189 -18.61 1.02 13.86
CA ARG A 189 -19.35 0.84 12.61
C ARG A 189 -20.37 -0.29 12.67
N LEU A 190 -20.18 -1.25 13.58
CA LEU A 190 -21.08 -2.37 13.77
C LEU A 190 -21.10 -2.86 15.22
N VAL A 191 -22.13 -3.62 15.59
CA VAL A 191 -22.21 -4.42 16.81
C VAL A 191 -22.27 -5.90 16.42
N VAL A 192 -21.53 -6.74 17.12
CA VAL A 192 -21.58 -8.21 16.95
C VAL A 192 -22.24 -8.82 18.18
N GLU A 193 -23.38 -9.48 18.01
CA GLU A 193 -24.16 -10.19 19.03
C GLU A 193 -24.28 -11.67 18.62
N ALA A 194 -23.45 -12.53 19.20
CA ALA A 194 -23.32 -13.94 18.79
C ALA A 194 -22.98 -14.08 17.29
N ASP A 195 -23.90 -14.58 16.47
CA ASP A 195 -23.78 -14.68 15.00
C ASP A 195 -24.26 -13.39 14.29
N ARG A 196 -25.06 -12.56 14.95
CA ARG A 196 -25.65 -11.38 14.30
C ARG A 196 -24.70 -10.20 14.32
N ILE A 197 -24.58 -9.54 13.17
CA ILE A 197 -23.82 -8.32 12.95
C ILE A 197 -24.82 -7.22 12.57
N LYS A 198 -24.92 -6.18 13.38
CA LYS A 198 -25.80 -5.02 13.16
C LYS A 198 -24.97 -3.80 12.79
N VAL A 199 -25.33 -3.13 11.70
CA VAL A 199 -24.67 -1.90 11.24
C VAL A 199 -25.12 -0.72 12.11
N ILE A 200 -24.17 0.06 12.63
CA ILE A 200 -24.46 1.28 13.40
C ILE A 200 -24.57 2.45 12.42
N ARG A 201 -25.66 3.22 12.51
CA ARG A 201 -25.88 4.45 11.72
C ARG A 201 -25.19 5.65 12.34
#